data_AF-A0A7S0J7Y6-F1
#
_entry.id   AF-A0A7S0J7Y6-F1
#
_cell.length_a   1.000
_cell.length_b   1.000
_cell.length_c   1.000
_cell.angle_alpha   90.00
_cell.angle_beta   90.00
_cell.angle_gamma   90.00
#
_symmetry.space_group_name_H-M   'P 1'
#
loop_
_entity.id
_entity.type
_entity.pdbx_description
1 polymer ?
#
loop_
_entity_poly.entity_id
_entity_poly.type
_entity_poly.pdbx_seq_one_letter_code
_entity_poly.pdbx_strand_id
1 'polypeptide(L)'
;WRDFVVTEQREASERAADLEFERALGLAHDGKASVDEAEGTHMTFEQFARALVGRSNMAASAAKLSARHDEHHPLAHYWISSSHNSYLTGHQLTSESLADMYSRLLIQGCRCLEIDIWDASSFWDASCCEREPVVTHGFTPVTRE
;
A
#
# COMPACT_ATOMS: atom_id res chain seq x y z
N TRP A 1 22.92 -23.83 0.03
CA TRP A 1 21.85 -22.93 0.53
C TRP A 1 22.41 -21.74 1.29
N ARG A 2 23.15 -21.93 2.38
CA ARG A 2 23.77 -20.82 3.15
C ARG A 2 24.53 -19.83 2.27
N ASP A 3 25.45 -20.34 1.46
CA ASP A 3 26.21 -19.51 0.51
C ASP A 3 25.29 -18.73 -0.43
N PHE A 4 24.27 -19.38 -1.00
CA PHE A 4 23.28 -18.72 -1.87
C PHE A 4 22.53 -17.58 -1.16
N VAL A 5 22.10 -17.76 0.09
CA VAL A 5 21.41 -16.70 0.84
C VAL A 5 22.34 -15.52 1.11
N VAL A 6 23.58 -15.79 1.51
CA VAL A 6 24.55 -14.73 1.82
C VAL A 6 25.03 -14.00 0.56
N THR A 7 25.34 -14.72 -0.53
CA THR A 7 25.90 -14.12 -1.76
C THR A 7 24.82 -13.51 -2.65
N GLU A 8 23.74 -14.25 -2.91
CA GLU A 8 22.73 -13.85 -3.89
C GLU A 8 21.61 -13.04 -3.29
N GLN A 9 21.08 -13.44 -2.11
CA GLN A 9 20.00 -12.68 -1.45
C GLN A 9 20.52 -11.48 -0.65
N ARG A 10 21.84 -11.44 -0.38
CA ARG A 10 22.52 -10.36 0.35
C ARG A 10 21.91 -10.09 1.73
N GLU A 11 21.34 -11.11 2.36
CA GLU A 11 20.74 -11.03 3.69
C GLU A 11 21.79 -11.20 4.79
N ALA A 12 21.61 -10.44 5.89
CA ALA A 12 22.66 -10.22 6.87
C ALA A 12 22.82 -11.40 7.85
N SER A 13 24.01 -12.00 7.80
CA SER A 13 24.58 -13.01 8.71
C SER A 13 24.15 -14.47 8.49
N GLU A 14 25.12 -15.38 8.66
CA GLU A 14 24.96 -16.84 8.60
C GLU A 14 23.82 -17.34 9.51
N ARG A 15 23.59 -16.65 10.63
CA ARG A 15 22.53 -16.97 11.61
C ARG A 15 21.12 -16.70 11.08
N ALA A 16 20.94 -15.69 10.23
CA ALA A 16 19.67 -15.42 9.57
C ALA A 16 19.43 -16.42 8.42
N ALA A 17 20.50 -16.78 7.70
CA ALA A 17 20.46 -17.80 6.66
C ALA A 17 20.09 -19.20 7.19
N ASP A 18 20.52 -19.53 8.42
CA ASP A 18 20.14 -20.77 9.11
C ASP A 18 18.64 -20.82 9.43
N LEU A 19 18.09 -19.71 9.94
CA LEU A 19 16.67 -19.64 10.26
C LEU A 19 15.80 -19.74 8.99
N GLU A 20 16.24 -19.12 7.89
CA GLU A 20 15.57 -19.25 6.59
C GLU A 20 15.74 -20.66 5.97
N PHE A 21 16.86 -21.35 6.24
CA PHE A 21 17.04 -22.75 5.83
C PHE A 21 16.02 -23.67 6.50
N GLU A 22 15.85 -23.55 7.81
CA GLU A 22 14.87 -24.36 8.56
C GLU A 22 13.43 -24.04 8.14
N ARG A 23 13.13 -22.77 7.84
CA ARG A 23 11.84 -22.36 7.27
C ARG A 23 11.60 -22.97 5.90
N ALA A 24 12.60 -22.93 5.01
CA ALA A 24 12.51 -23.49 3.66
C ALA A 24 12.33 -25.01 3.65
N LEU A 25 12.87 -25.72 4.65
CA LEU A 25 12.66 -27.16 4.86
C LEU A 25 11.26 -27.49 5.40
N GLY A 26 10.46 -26.49 5.82
CA GLY A 26 9.14 -26.69 6.41
C GLY A 26 9.17 -27.16 7.88
N LEU A 27 10.35 -27.15 8.52
CA LEU A 27 10.55 -27.60 9.90
C LEU A 27 9.96 -26.63 10.94
N ALA A 28 9.70 -25.39 10.53
CA ALA A 28 9.25 -24.33 11.42
C ALA A 28 7.74 -24.32 11.70
N HIS A 29 6.92 -25.13 11.01
CA HIS A 29 5.46 -24.96 11.03
C HIS A 29 4.65 -26.00 11.81
N ASP A 30 5.22 -27.12 12.21
CA ASP A 30 4.55 -28.08 13.09
C ASP A 30 5.54 -28.54 14.15
N GLY A 31 5.20 -28.35 15.43
CA GLY A 31 5.97 -28.80 16.60
C GLY A 31 6.10 -30.32 16.74
N LYS A 32 6.13 -31.05 15.62
CA LYS A 32 6.32 -32.49 15.50
C LYS A 32 7.00 -32.81 14.17
N ALA A 33 8.34 -32.83 14.17
CA ALA A 33 9.10 -33.77 13.35
C ALA A 33 10.49 -33.91 13.97
N SER A 34 10.71 -35.00 14.70
CA SER A 34 12.05 -35.53 14.91
C SER A 34 12.55 -36.02 13.54
N VAL A 35 13.36 -35.21 12.86
CA VAL A 35 14.03 -35.64 11.63
C VAL A 35 15.30 -36.37 12.05
N ASP A 36 15.48 -37.59 11.55
CA ASP A 36 16.74 -38.31 11.66
C ASP A 36 17.89 -37.39 11.20
N GLU A 37 18.93 -37.23 12.01
CA GLU A 37 20.04 -36.28 11.81
C GLU A 37 20.76 -36.45 10.44
N ALA A 38 20.48 -37.51 9.69
CA ALA A 38 21.00 -37.78 8.36
C ALA A 38 20.17 -37.22 7.19
N GLU A 39 18.86 -36.92 7.37
CA GLU A 39 17.98 -36.39 6.31
C GLU A 39 17.85 -34.85 6.32
N GLY A 40 18.31 -34.19 7.38
CA GLY A 40 18.16 -32.74 7.60
C GLY A 40 19.20 -31.82 6.93
N THR A 41 20.09 -32.34 6.08
CA THR A 41 21.22 -31.55 5.53
C THR A 41 20.98 -31.05 4.10
N HIS A 42 19.94 -31.53 3.41
CA HIS A 42 19.70 -31.24 1.99
C HIS A 42 18.27 -30.74 1.74
N MET A 43 18.17 -29.69 0.93
CA MET A 43 16.91 -29.15 0.43
C MET A 43 16.62 -29.72 -0.95
N THR A 44 15.40 -30.21 -1.20
CA THR A 44 14.98 -30.62 -2.54
C THR A 44 14.83 -29.41 -3.46
N PHE A 45 14.88 -29.63 -4.78
CA PHE A 45 14.61 -28.56 -5.75
C PHE A 45 13.23 -27.91 -5.53
N GLU A 46 12.22 -28.71 -5.17
CA GLU A 46 10.88 -28.20 -4.90
C GLU A 46 10.84 -27.28 -3.67
N GLN A 47 11.52 -27.67 -2.58
CA GLN A 47 11.65 -26.83 -1.39
C GLN A 47 12.41 -25.53 -1.71
N PHE A 48 13.46 -25.61 -2.52
CA PHE A 48 14.20 -24.44 -2.98
C PHE A 48 13.33 -23.49 -3.81
N ALA A 49 12.63 -24.01 -4.81
CA ALA A 49 11.74 -23.22 -5.65
C ALA A 49 10.62 -22.56 -4.82
N ARG A 50 10.06 -23.30 -3.84
CA ARG A 50 9.05 -22.78 -2.91
C ARG A 50 9.61 -21.65 -2.02
N ALA A 51 10.84 -21.78 -1.55
CA ALA A 51 11.49 -20.74 -0.75
C ALA A 51 11.70 -19.45 -1.58
N LEU A 52 12.11 -19.57 -2.84
CA LEU A 52 12.33 -18.41 -3.72
C LEU A 52 11.05 -17.61 -4.00
N VAL A 53 9.90 -18.26 -4.16
CA VAL A 53 8.61 -17.61 -4.39
C VAL A 53 7.83 -17.35 -3.09
N GLY A 54 8.43 -17.70 -1.95
CA GLY A 54 7.82 -17.63 -0.64
C GLY A 54 7.69 -16.19 -0.13
N ARG A 55 6.84 -16.01 0.89
CA ARG A 55 6.64 -14.69 1.53
C ARG A 55 7.88 -14.18 2.27
N SER A 56 8.80 -15.06 2.67
CA SER A 56 10.07 -14.63 3.28
C SER A 56 11.00 -13.96 2.28
N ASN A 57 10.88 -14.26 0.99
CA ASN A 57 11.69 -13.69 -0.09
C ASN A 57 10.97 -12.54 -0.83
N MET A 58 10.19 -11.72 -0.12
CA MET A 58 9.57 -10.55 -0.72
C MET A 58 10.61 -9.47 -1.01
N ALA A 59 10.58 -8.92 -2.22
CA ALA A 59 11.47 -7.80 -2.59
C ALA A 59 11.28 -6.56 -1.69
N ALA A 60 10.06 -6.36 -1.19
CA ALA A 60 9.75 -5.30 -0.24
C ALA A 60 10.08 -5.72 1.19
N SER A 61 10.96 -4.98 1.85
CA SER A 61 11.29 -5.22 3.26
C SER A 61 10.11 -4.87 4.16
N ALA A 62 9.54 -5.87 4.84
CA ALA A 62 8.46 -5.67 5.80
C ALA A 62 8.83 -4.67 6.91
N ALA A 63 10.09 -4.67 7.36
CA ALA A 63 10.59 -3.72 8.37
C ALA A 63 10.61 -2.27 7.85
N LYS A 64 10.93 -2.06 6.57
CA LYS A 64 10.86 -0.72 5.96
C LYS A 64 9.41 -0.27 5.77
N LEU A 65 8.51 -1.19 5.43
CA LEU A 65 7.08 -0.91 5.28
C LEU A 65 6.39 -0.58 6.62
N SER A 66 6.89 -1.12 7.73
CA SER A 66 6.37 -0.85 9.08
C SER A 66 7.16 0.18 9.87
N ALA A 67 8.23 0.73 9.28
CA ALA A 67 9.06 1.74 9.92
C ALA A 67 8.22 2.98 10.22
N ARG A 68 8.18 3.39 11.49
CA ARG A 68 7.59 4.66 11.88
C ARG A 68 8.57 5.78 11.56
N HIS A 69 8.07 6.87 11.00
CA HIS A 69 8.84 8.08 10.84
C HIS A 69 8.93 8.82 12.18
N ASP A 70 9.99 9.60 12.37
CA ASP A 70 10.03 10.53 13.49
C ASP A 70 8.99 11.63 13.24
N GLU A 71 8.01 11.78 14.14
CA GLU A 71 6.89 12.72 14.04
C GLU A 71 7.15 14.05 14.79
N HIS A 72 8.38 14.28 15.26
CA HIS A 72 8.72 15.49 16.04
C HIS A 72 9.31 16.65 15.22
N HIS A 73 9.48 16.48 13.90
CA HIS A 73 9.92 17.57 13.03
C HIS A 73 8.73 18.48 12.66
N PRO A 74 8.98 19.73 12.21
CA PRO A 74 7.92 20.59 11.66
C PRO A 74 7.22 19.95 10.46
N LEU A 75 5.93 20.24 10.26
CA LEU A 75 5.09 19.64 9.20
C LEU A 75 5.69 19.79 7.79
N ALA A 76 6.39 20.90 7.52
CA ALA A 76 7.03 21.17 6.23
C ALA A 76 8.20 20.23 5.89
N HIS A 77 8.64 19.38 6.82
CA HIS A 77 9.73 18.41 6.60
C HIS A 77 9.24 17.05 6.11
N TYR A 78 7.92 16.86 5.97
CA TYR A 78 7.32 15.61 5.54
C TYR A 78 6.76 15.71 4.14
N TRP A 79 6.88 14.62 3.39
CA TRP A 79 6.07 14.42 2.20
C TRP A 79 4.65 14.07 2.63
N ILE A 80 3.66 14.80 2.10
CA ILE A 80 2.25 14.62 2.43
C ILE A 80 1.53 14.11 1.19
N SER A 81 0.93 12.92 1.29
CA SER A 81 0.04 12.40 0.25
C SER A 81 -1.15 13.34 0.10
N SER A 82 -1.27 13.96 -1.08
CA SER A 82 -2.21 15.04 -1.37
C SER A 82 -2.96 14.75 -2.65
N SER A 83 -4.25 15.09 -2.70
CA SER A 83 -5.12 14.93 -3.85
C SER A 83 -5.56 16.30 -4.37
N HIS A 84 -5.63 16.41 -5.70
CA HIS A 84 -6.12 17.59 -6.43
C HIS A 84 -7.51 17.27 -7.01
N ASN A 85 -8.44 18.22 -6.92
CA ASN A 85 -9.84 18.07 -7.32
C ASN A 85 -10.45 16.76 -6.80
N SER A 86 -10.37 16.55 -5.49
CA SER A 86 -10.63 15.27 -4.81
C SER A 86 -12.03 14.72 -4.98
N TYR A 87 -12.98 15.53 -5.43
CA TYR A 87 -14.35 15.14 -5.74
C TYR A 87 -14.49 14.43 -7.10
N LEU A 88 -13.54 14.58 -8.03
CA LEU A 88 -13.64 14.02 -9.37
C LEU A 88 -13.30 12.52 -9.40
N THR A 89 -14.12 11.74 -10.12
CA THR A 89 -13.88 10.31 -10.32
C THR A 89 -12.90 10.00 -11.45
N GLY A 90 -12.63 10.98 -12.33
CA GLY A 90 -11.75 10.78 -13.47
C GLY A 90 -11.40 12.07 -14.21
N HIS A 91 -11.78 12.14 -15.49
CA HIS A 91 -11.41 13.24 -16.38
C HIS A 91 -11.91 14.60 -15.89
N GLN A 92 -11.06 15.62 -15.94
CA GLN A 92 -11.29 16.96 -15.42
C GLN A 92 -12.54 17.65 -15.99
N LEU A 93 -12.96 17.31 -17.21
CA LEU A 93 -14.09 17.98 -17.86
C LEU A 93 -15.36 17.14 -17.95
N THR A 94 -15.27 15.82 -17.84
CA THR A 94 -16.35 14.91 -18.28
C THR A 94 -16.64 13.79 -17.29
N SER A 95 -15.99 13.78 -16.13
CA SER A 95 -16.28 12.81 -15.08
C SER A 95 -17.34 13.30 -14.12
N GLU A 96 -17.68 12.45 -13.16
CA GLU A 96 -18.61 12.76 -12.08
C GLU A 96 -17.87 13.38 -10.89
N SER A 97 -18.57 14.27 -10.20
CA SER A 97 -18.22 14.76 -8.88
C SER A 97 -18.98 13.94 -7.84
N LEU A 98 -18.26 13.15 -7.03
CA LEU A 98 -18.85 12.28 -6.00
C LEU A 98 -18.25 12.53 -4.62
N ALA A 99 -19.11 12.67 -3.60
CA ALA A 99 -18.68 12.79 -2.21
C ALA A 99 -17.90 11.55 -1.71
N ASP A 100 -18.22 10.36 -2.25
CA ASP A 100 -17.54 9.10 -1.91
C ASP A 100 -16.04 9.10 -2.20
N MET A 101 -15.57 9.96 -3.12
CA MET A 101 -14.15 10.06 -3.45
C MET A 101 -13.32 10.53 -2.25
N TYR A 102 -13.84 11.41 -1.40
CA TYR A 102 -13.16 11.85 -0.18
C TYR A 102 -12.89 10.67 0.76
N SER A 103 -13.89 9.83 0.99
CA SER A 103 -13.78 8.63 1.82
C SER A 103 -12.73 7.66 1.26
N ARG A 104 -12.77 7.42 -0.05
CA ARG A 104 -11.81 6.53 -0.74
C ARG A 104 -10.37 7.03 -0.61
N LEU A 105 -10.15 8.32 -0.83
CA LEU A 105 -8.82 8.93 -0.74
C LEU A 105 -8.27 8.87 0.69
N LEU A 106 -9.09 9.14 1.71
CA LEU A 106 -8.67 9.06 3.11
C LEU A 106 -8.28 7.63 3.53
N ILE A 107 -9.05 6.62 3.07
CA ILE A 107 -8.76 5.19 3.27
C ILE A 107 -7.45 4.79 2.59
N GLN A 108 -7.17 5.31 1.40
CA GLN A 108 -5.91 5.09 0.67
C GLN A 108 -4.70 5.80 1.29
N GLY A 109 -4.89 6.61 2.34
CA GLY A 109 -3.81 7.27 3.05
C GLY A 109 -3.57 8.72 2.64
N CYS A 110 -4.44 9.32 1.81
CA CYS A 110 -4.38 10.74 1.50
C CYS A 110 -4.61 11.58 2.77
N ARG A 111 -3.86 12.68 2.92
CA ARG A 111 -3.92 13.58 4.09
C ARG A 111 -4.19 15.04 3.73
N CYS A 112 -4.27 15.36 2.44
CA CYS A 112 -4.70 16.67 1.95
C CYS A 112 -5.72 16.49 0.83
N LEU A 113 -6.89 17.10 0.98
CA LEU A 113 -8.01 17.04 0.04
C LEU A 113 -8.35 18.45 -0.43
N GLU A 114 -8.86 18.55 -1.65
CA GLU A 114 -9.35 19.79 -2.23
C GLU A 114 -10.87 19.77 -2.37
N ILE A 115 -11.52 20.88 -2.03
CA ILE A 115 -12.97 21.05 -2.04
C ILE A 115 -13.29 22.38 -2.75
N ASP A 116 -13.71 22.28 -4.01
CA ASP A 116 -14.07 23.45 -4.82
C ASP A 116 -15.54 23.81 -4.60
N ILE A 117 -15.77 24.75 -3.70
CA ILE A 117 -17.11 25.17 -3.31
C ILE A 117 -17.63 26.25 -4.24
N TRP A 118 -18.85 26.07 -4.75
CA TRP A 118 -19.55 27.03 -5.59
C TRP A 118 -20.98 27.29 -5.11
N ASP A 119 -21.51 28.46 -5.45
CA ASP A 119 -22.93 28.78 -5.23
C ASP A 119 -23.82 28.03 -6.23
N ALA A 120 -24.86 27.35 -5.74
CA ALA A 120 -25.82 26.64 -6.58
C ALA A 120 -26.48 27.54 -7.65
N SER A 121 -26.74 28.82 -7.32
CA SER A 121 -27.34 29.79 -8.24
C SER A 121 -26.49 30.13 -9.46
N SER A 122 -25.20 29.78 -9.43
CA SER A 122 -24.27 30.00 -10.54
C SER A 122 -24.42 28.96 -11.66
N PHE A 123 -25.30 27.96 -11.51
CA PHE A 123 -25.48 26.87 -12.45
C PHE A 123 -26.96 26.67 -12.83
N TRP A 124 -27.18 26.07 -14.01
CA TRP A 124 -28.43 26.06 -14.79
C TRP A 124 -29.71 25.61 -14.04
N ASP A 125 -29.59 24.82 -12.98
CA ASP A 125 -30.75 24.39 -12.19
C ASP A 125 -30.82 25.10 -10.83
N ALA A 126 -31.16 26.39 -10.88
CA ALA A 126 -31.42 27.20 -9.68
C ALA A 126 -32.80 26.92 -9.05
N SER A 127 -33.53 25.90 -9.52
CA SER A 127 -34.92 25.63 -9.13
C SER A 127 -35.11 24.38 -8.27
N CYS A 128 -34.15 23.45 -8.24
CA CYS A 128 -34.35 22.13 -7.61
C CYS A 128 -33.73 21.96 -6.23
N CYS A 129 -32.96 22.92 -5.72
CA CYS A 129 -32.41 22.81 -4.38
C CYS A 129 -32.26 24.18 -3.74
N GLU A 130 -32.45 24.20 -2.42
CA GLU A 130 -32.18 25.34 -1.56
C GLU A 130 -30.78 25.92 -1.85
N ARG A 131 -30.53 27.17 -1.47
CA ARG A 131 -29.31 27.95 -1.75
C ARG A 131 -28.04 27.38 -1.08
N GLU A 132 -27.83 26.09 -1.15
CA GLU A 132 -26.74 25.37 -0.54
C GLU A 132 -25.50 25.38 -1.45
N PRO A 133 -24.30 25.43 -0.86
CA PRO A 133 -23.06 25.32 -1.60
C PRO A 133 -22.94 23.94 -2.25
N VAL A 134 -22.44 23.91 -3.48
CA VAL A 134 -22.15 22.67 -4.23
C VAL A 134 -20.66 22.50 -4.43
N VAL A 135 -20.19 21.26 -4.57
CA VAL A 135 -18.81 20.97 -4.94
C VAL A 135 -18.75 20.49 -6.38
N THR A 136 -17.95 21.16 -7.21
CA THR A 136 -17.84 20.84 -8.64
C THR A 136 -16.62 21.51 -9.28
N HIS A 137 -16.27 21.09 -10.49
CA HIS A 137 -15.26 21.78 -11.29
C HIS A 137 -15.91 22.90 -12.10
N GLY A 138 -15.55 24.14 -11.77
CA GLY A 138 -16.21 25.35 -12.25
C GLY A 138 -16.36 25.43 -13.76
N PHE A 139 -17.56 25.79 -14.22
CA PHE A 139 -17.89 26.01 -15.64
C PHE A 139 -17.54 24.85 -16.57
N THR A 140 -17.51 23.62 -16.04
CA THR A 140 -17.31 22.40 -16.83
C THR A 140 -18.56 21.52 -16.84
N PRO A 141 -18.72 20.58 -17.80
CA PRO A 141 -19.85 19.67 -17.84
C PRO A 141 -19.69 18.47 -16.89
N VAL A 142 -18.88 18.56 -15.84
CA VAL A 142 -18.78 17.57 -14.77
C VAL A 142 -20.15 17.36 -14.14
N THR A 143 -20.61 16.11 -14.10
CA THR A 143 -21.90 15.72 -13.53
C THR A 143 -21.85 15.68 -12.00
N ARG A 144 -23.00 15.81 -11.36
CA ARG A 144 -23.15 15.84 -9.90
C ARG A 144 -24.11 14.73 -9.48
N GLU A 145 -23.74 13.94 -8.48
CA GLU A 145 -24.63 13.03 -7.73
C GLU A 145 -24.60 13.35 -6.24
#